data_AF-A0A8U8ASF1-F1
#
_entry.id   AF-A0A8U8ASF1-F1
#
_cell.length_a   1.000
_cell.length_b   1.000
_cell.length_c   1.000
_cell.angle_alpha   90.00
_cell.angle_beta   90.00
_cell.angle_gamma   90.00
#
_symmetry.space_group_name_H-M   'P 1'
#
loop_
_entity.id
_entity.type
_entity.pdbx_description
1 polymer ?
#
loop_
_entity_poly.entity_id
_entity_poly.type
_entity_poly.pdbx_seq_one_letter_code
_entity_poly.pdbx_strand_id
1 'polypeptide(L)'
;MGIGCAAPAGHFPAAAEPPSLPGSRKSAVSLAFEPGLCALPPSQPSGQPSLLLQYQESGLSSSSHELSQYIRDGADDYMAHSGLCVIAGEPSVSTPPPAVPLKFPQLHTALCFGAGGHLVLVCPHHPAEGQLPRVELHSLEAILHGTEELEELQAFPGPLAREDLHKVDVMTFCQQKISTGCDLSTQRGRDSSLLWKLLVLLCRQNGSMVGSDTAELLMQDCRRQDRYRRQEPAANLLGMADDEWAQRQPLDLITGELPPVVETQAQIVEKFTKLLYYGRKKEALVWAMRNQLWGHALFLSSKMDPRTYSWVLTGFTSTLATNDPLQTLFQLMSGRIPQAALCCGDATWGDWRPHLAVMLSNKVGDTELNHRAIVTMGDALASKGAVEAAHFCYLMADVPFGYFGAKADRMALLGSSHRGRCPWPWQGAGTR
;
A
#
# COMPACT_ATOMS: atom_id res chain seq x y z
N MET A 1 74.51 3.69 32.38
CA MET A 1 73.57 4.68 32.96
C MET A 1 72.22 3.96 33.01
N GLY A 2 71.59 3.55 34.13
CA GLY A 2 71.63 4.08 35.52
C GLY A 2 70.88 5.41 35.59
N ILE A 3 69.88 5.70 36.45
CA ILE A 3 69.25 5.03 37.64
C ILE A 3 67.77 5.55 37.71
N GLY A 4 66.72 4.92 38.27
CA GLY A 4 66.53 3.59 38.88
C GLY A 4 65.57 3.59 40.11
N CYS A 5 64.66 2.61 40.22
CA CYS A 5 63.77 2.30 41.38
C CYS A 5 62.61 3.30 41.69
N ALA A 6 61.48 2.96 42.38
CA ALA A 6 61.06 1.75 43.10
C ALA A 6 59.51 1.57 43.13
N ALA A 7 59.03 0.38 43.52
CA ALA A 7 57.69 0.13 44.10
C ALA A 7 57.84 -0.22 45.60
N PRO A 8 56.76 -0.27 46.42
CA PRO A 8 56.20 -1.60 46.71
C PRO A 8 54.68 -1.69 47.03
N ALA A 9 54.23 -2.95 47.17
CA ALA A 9 52.96 -3.46 47.73
C ALA A 9 52.51 -2.83 49.08
N GLY A 10 51.28 -2.98 49.59
CA GLY A 10 50.09 -3.77 49.20
C GLY A 10 49.44 -4.44 50.44
N HIS A 11 48.12 -4.68 50.50
CA HIS A 11 47.44 -5.52 51.53
C HIS A 11 45.97 -5.87 51.17
N PHE A 12 45.57 -7.11 51.45
CA PHE A 12 44.19 -7.67 51.61
C PHE A 12 44.13 -8.25 53.06
N PRO A 13 42.98 -8.54 53.73
CA PRO A 13 41.78 -9.28 53.28
C PRO A 13 40.46 -8.51 53.63
N ALA A 14 39.24 -9.03 53.87
CA ALA A 14 38.71 -10.39 54.10
C ALA A 14 37.21 -10.53 53.69
N ALA A 15 36.50 -11.55 54.20
CA ALA A 15 35.13 -11.94 53.82
C ALA A 15 34.09 -11.80 54.95
N ALA A 16 32.79 -11.70 54.59
CA ALA A 16 31.62 -12.06 55.41
C ALA A 16 30.37 -12.30 54.52
N GLU A 17 29.44 -13.15 54.98
CA GLU A 17 28.31 -13.72 54.21
C GLU A 17 26.91 -13.10 54.57
N PRO A 18 25.77 -13.53 53.97
CA PRO A 18 24.57 -12.70 53.80
C PRO A 18 23.40 -12.97 54.78
N PRO A 19 22.32 -12.16 54.67
CA PRO A 19 20.94 -12.64 54.86
C PRO A 19 19.97 -12.10 53.76
N SER A 20 18.73 -12.54 53.58
CA SER A 20 18.02 -13.80 53.88
C SER A 20 16.65 -13.77 53.15
N LEU A 21 16.04 -14.94 52.88
CA LEU A 21 14.69 -15.04 52.29
C LEU A 21 13.58 -14.75 53.31
N PRO A 22 12.48 -14.14 52.86
CA PRO A 22 11.15 -14.70 53.13
C PRO A 22 10.32 -14.78 51.83
N GLY A 23 9.31 -15.64 51.70
CA GLY A 23 8.75 -16.63 52.61
C GLY A 23 7.37 -17.04 52.08
N SER A 24 7.15 -18.33 51.84
CA SER A 24 5.89 -18.81 51.25
C SER A 24 4.68 -18.47 52.11
N ARG A 25 3.65 -17.84 51.52
CA ARG A 25 2.29 -17.85 52.06
C ARG A 25 1.33 -18.50 51.09
N LYS A 26 0.92 -19.72 51.45
CA LYS A 26 -0.27 -20.38 50.91
C LYS A 26 -1.48 -19.53 51.26
N SER A 27 -2.41 -19.36 50.32
CA SER A 27 -3.77 -18.93 50.65
C SER A 27 -4.76 -19.89 50.01
N ALA A 28 -5.50 -20.62 50.83
CA ALA A 28 -6.63 -21.43 50.41
C ALA A 28 -7.89 -20.59 50.62
N VAL A 29 -8.76 -20.50 49.61
CA VAL A 29 -10.10 -19.94 49.77
C VAL A 29 -11.07 -21.11 49.80
N SER A 30 -11.60 -21.39 50.99
CA SER A 30 -12.69 -22.35 51.15
C SER A 30 -13.99 -21.74 50.66
N LEU A 31 -14.82 -22.56 50.02
CA LEU A 31 -16.25 -22.29 49.92
C LEU A 31 -16.85 -22.19 51.33
N ALA A 32 -17.75 -21.24 51.51
CA ALA A 32 -18.66 -21.18 52.65
C ALA A 32 -20.05 -20.77 52.12
N PHE A 33 -21.04 -21.58 52.46
CA PHE A 33 -22.43 -21.51 51.99
C PHE A 33 -23.29 -21.46 53.26
N GLU A 34 -24.22 -20.52 53.37
CA GLU A 34 -25.28 -20.46 54.40
C GLU A 34 -26.41 -19.53 53.87
N PRO A 35 -27.65 -19.59 54.37
CA PRO A 35 -28.81 -19.68 53.48
C PRO A 35 -29.83 -18.55 53.65
N GLY A 36 -30.72 -18.42 52.66
CA GLY A 36 -31.85 -17.49 52.71
C GLY A 36 -33.03 -17.98 51.88
N LEU A 37 -33.99 -18.65 52.52
CA LEU A 37 -35.27 -19.02 51.93
C LEU A 37 -36.16 -17.79 51.73
N CYS A 38 -36.70 -17.61 50.52
CA CYS A 38 -38.05 -17.02 50.34
C CYS A 38 -38.65 -17.39 48.97
N ALA A 39 -39.97 -17.60 48.98
CA ALA A 39 -40.75 -18.33 47.98
C ALA A 39 -40.78 -17.79 46.53
N LEU A 40 -41.04 -18.72 45.60
CA LEU A 40 -41.38 -18.50 44.18
C LEU A 40 -42.75 -17.83 43.98
N PRO A 41 -42.89 -17.00 42.94
CA PRO A 41 -44.07 -16.94 42.08
C PRO A 41 -43.81 -17.62 40.71
N PRO A 42 -44.86 -17.96 39.92
CA PRO A 42 -44.73 -18.85 38.75
C PRO A 42 -44.21 -18.17 37.47
N SER A 43 -43.81 -19.03 36.54
CA SER A 43 -43.11 -18.79 35.28
C SER A 43 -43.83 -17.92 34.23
N GLN A 44 -43.03 -17.12 33.51
CA GLN A 44 -43.28 -16.75 32.11
C GLN A 44 -42.05 -17.13 31.26
N PRO A 45 -42.21 -17.53 29.98
CA PRO A 45 -41.11 -18.03 29.17
C PRO A 45 -40.21 -16.90 28.65
N SER A 46 -38.91 -17.00 28.91
CA SER A 46 -37.91 -16.11 28.33
C SER A 46 -37.67 -16.48 26.85
N GLY A 47 -38.21 -15.69 25.93
CA GLY A 47 -37.90 -15.79 24.51
C GLY A 47 -36.46 -15.35 24.22
N GLN A 48 -35.50 -16.25 24.34
CA GLN A 48 -34.20 -16.10 23.69
C GLN A 48 -34.32 -16.57 22.24
N PRO A 49 -33.86 -15.80 21.24
CA PRO A 49 -33.80 -16.28 19.87
C PRO A 49 -32.85 -17.48 19.80
N SER A 50 -33.17 -18.46 18.97
CA SER A 50 -32.30 -19.62 18.78
C SER A 50 -30.94 -19.18 18.24
N LEU A 51 -29.88 -19.90 18.61
CA LEU A 51 -28.51 -19.59 18.21
C LEU A 51 -28.35 -19.53 16.67
N LEU A 52 -29.21 -20.24 15.94
CA LEU A 52 -29.36 -20.19 14.48
C LEU A 52 -29.83 -18.83 13.95
N LEU A 53 -30.76 -18.14 14.62
CA LEU A 53 -31.22 -16.80 14.23
C LEU A 53 -30.09 -15.77 14.35
N GLN A 54 -29.26 -15.84 15.41
CA GLN A 54 -28.07 -14.98 15.53
C GLN A 54 -27.02 -15.23 14.43
N TYR A 55 -26.88 -16.49 13.97
CA TYR A 55 -26.05 -16.79 12.79
C TYR A 55 -26.68 -16.32 11.46
N GLN A 56 -28.00 -16.16 11.40
CA GLN A 56 -28.71 -15.68 10.22
C GLN A 56 -28.61 -14.15 10.05
N GLU A 57 -28.69 -13.40 11.16
CA GLU A 57 -28.61 -11.93 11.15
C GLU A 57 -27.18 -11.38 11.00
N SER A 58 -26.15 -12.16 11.37
CA SER A 58 -24.74 -11.74 11.30
C SER A 58 -24.12 -11.79 9.89
N GLY A 59 -24.81 -12.34 8.89
CA GLY A 59 -24.39 -12.29 7.48
C GLY A 59 -23.14 -13.11 7.12
N LEU A 60 -22.59 -13.88 8.04
CA LEU A 60 -21.32 -14.62 7.89
C LEU A 60 -21.44 -15.99 7.18
N SER A 61 -22.60 -16.32 6.60
CA SER A 61 -22.76 -17.54 5.79
C SER A 61 -23.71 -17.33 4.62
N SER A 62 -23.22 -17.62 3.40
CA SER A 62 -24.02 -17.62 2.17
C SER A 62 -24.80 -18.93 1.94
N SER A 63 -24.68 -19.94 2.81
CA SER A 63 -25.29 -21.27 2.62
C SER A 63 -26.46 -21.58 3.56
N SER A 64 -26.80 -20.69 4.49
CA SER A 64 -27.84 -20.90 5.50
C SER A 64 -29.29 -20.86 4.96
N HIS A 65 -29.51 -20.37 3.74
CA HIS A 65 -30.84 -20.20 3.14
C HIS A 65 -31.51 -21.49 2.61
N GLU A 66 -30.74 -22.55 2.35
CA GLU A 66 -31.31 -23.85 1.89
C GLU A 66 -31.58 -24.82 3.05
N LEU A 67 -30.77 -24.76 4.13
CA LEU A 67 -30.91 -25.65 5.30
C LEU A 67 -32.10 -25.30 6.19
N SER A 68 -32.47 -24.01 6.30
CA SER A 68 -33.60 -23.54 7.11
C SER A 68 -34.97 -24.01 6.62
N GLN A 69 -35.08 -24.53 5.40
CA GLN A 69 -36.33 -25.04 4.83
C GLN A 69 -36.73 -26.42 5.38
N TYR A 70 -35.78 -27.13 6.00
CA TYR A 70 -35.96 -28.51 6.49
C TYR A 70 -35.92 -28.63 8.02
N ILE A 71 -35.52 -27.58 8.74
CA ILE A 71 -35.52 -27.53 10.21
C ILE A 71 -36.64 -26.58 10.64
N ARG A 72 -37.85 -27.13 10.83
CA ARG A 72 -38.88 -26.50 11.66
C ARG A 72 -38.86 -27.18 13.02
N ASP A 73 -38.60 -26.40 14.07
CA ASP A 73 -38.82 -26.87 15.44
C ASP A 73 -40.33 -27.07 15.66
N GLY A 74 -40.75 -28.33 15.59
CA GLY A 74 -42.12 -28.76 15.87
C GLY A 74 -42.38 -28.88 17.37
N ALA A 75 -42.46 -27.75 18.05
CA ALA A 75 -42.85 -27.68 19.46
C ALA A 75 -43.98 -26.66 19.64
N ASP A 76 -45.23 -27.11 19.45
CA ASP A 76 -46.40 -26.69 20.23
C ASP A 76 -47.63 -27.59 19.90
N ASP A 77 -48.40 -27.94 20.95
CA ASP A 77 -49.61 -28.79 21.00
C ASP A 77 -49.54 -30.20 20.33
N TYR A 78 -49.85 -31.31 21.03
CA TYR A 78 -51.08 -31.54 21.80
C TYR A 78 -50.87 -32.38 23.08
N MET A 79 -51.76 -32.17 24.07
CA MET A 79 -51.80 -32.94 25.32
C MET A 79 -52.20 -34.43 25.15
N ALA A 80 -51.80 -35.21 26.16
CA ALA A 80 -52.02 -36.66 26.26
C ALA A 80 -53.49 -37.08 26.42
N HIS A 81 -53.83 -38.23 25.82
CA HIS A 81 -54.76 -39.19 26.41
C HIS A 81 -54.19 -40.62 26.35
N SER A 82 -54.42 -41.38 27.42
CA SER A 82 -53.80 -42.66 27.76
C SER A 82 -54.03 -43.81 26.77
N GLY A 83 -53.10 -44.78 26.76
CA GLY A 83 -53.34 -46.10 26.17
C GLY A 83 -52.13 -47.03 26.14
N LEU A 84 -51.68 -47.55 27.29
CA LEU A 84 -50.73 -48.68 27.30
C LEU A 84 -51.47 -49.95 26.85
N CYS A 85 -50.90 -50.73 25.92
CA CYS A 85 -51.18 -52.16 25.84
C CYS A 85 -50.00 -52.93 25.24
N VAL A 86 -49.43 -53.84 26.03
CA VAL A 86 -48.51 -54.87 25.57
C VAL A 86 -49.34 -56.00 24.95
N ILE A 87 -49.05 -56.39 23.71
CA ILE A 87 -49.39 -57.72 23.18
C ILE A 87 -48.16 -58.25 22.42
N ALA A 88 -47.73 -59.47 22.76
CA ALA A 88 -46.72 -60.20 22.02
C ALA A 88 -47.38 -61.04 20.91
N GLY A 89 -46.74 -61.17 19.74
CA GLY A 89 -47.24 -62.02 18.66
C GLY A 89 -46.44 -61.95 17.35
N GLU A 90 -45.51 -62.90 17.21
CA GLU A 90 -44.99 -63.52 15.96
C GLU A 90 -44.37 -62.66 14.82
N PRO A 91 -43.45 -63.24 14.02
CA PRO A 91 -42.64 -62.48 13.05
C PRO A 91 -43.38 -62.23 11.72
N SER A 92 -43.84 -61.00 11.50
CA SER A 92 -44.32 -60.57 10.19
C SER A 92 -43.17 -60.46 9.18
N VAL A 93 -43.30 -61.15 8.05
CA VAL A 93 -42.38 -61.06 6.90
C VAL A 93 -42.27 -59.60 6.43
N SER A 94 -41.07 -59.04 6.45
CA SER A 94 -40.80 -57.69 5.96
C SER A 94 -40.64 -57.67 4.44
N THR A 95 -41.70 -57.29 3.73
CA THR A 95 -41.60 -56.84 2.35
C THR A 95 -40.62 -55.65 2.28
N PRO A 96 -39.59 -55.65 1.41
CA PRO A 96 -38.69 -54.51 1.30
C PRO A 96 -39.49 -53.27 0.83
N PRO A 97 -39.24 -52.08 1.42
CA PRO A 97 -39.94 -50.86 1.00
C PRO A 97 -39.60 -50.52 -0.46
N PRO A 98 -40.53 -49.91 -1.22
CA PRO A 98 -40.26 -49.50 -2.59
C PRO A 98 -39.10 -48.50 -2.63
N ALA A 99 -38.09 -48.79 -3.44
CA ALA A 99 -36.90 -47.95 -3.56
C ALA A 99 -37.27 -46.59 -4.19
N VAL A 100 -37.43 -45.57 -3.34
CA VAL A 100 -37.64 -44.18 -3.78
C VAL A 100 -36.40 -43.75 -4.58
N PRO A 101 -36.54 -43.22 -5.81
CA PRO A 101 -35.42 -42.77 -6.60
C PRO A 101 -34.62 -41.69 -5.87
N LEU A 102 -33.31 -41.88 -5.74
CA LEU A 102 -32.42 -40.88 -5.16
C LEU A 102 -32.39 -39.63 -6.04
N LYS A 103 -32.54 -38.44 -5.44
CA LYS A 103 -32.45 -37.15 -6.14
C LYS A 103 -31.11 -36.98 -6.87
N PHE A 104 -30.04 -37.57 -6.32
CA PHE A 104 -28.73 -37.65 -6.93
C PHE A 104 -28.24 -39.12 -6.88
N PRO A 105 -27.82 -39.72 -8.01
CA PRO A 105 -27.37 -41.11 -8.05
C PRO A 105 -25.89 -41.29 -7.66
N GLN A 106 -25.15 -40.20 -7.48
CA GLN A 106 -23.76 -40.19 -7.03
C GLN A 106 -23.68 -39.82 -5.55
N LEU A 107 -22.74 -40.44 -4.85
CA LEU A 107 -22.42 -40.05 -3.48
C LEU A 107 -21.71 -38.69 -3.46
N HIS A 108 -22.13 -37.81 -2.56
CA HIS A 108 -21.51 -36.51 -2.36
C HIS A 108 -20.61 -36.51 -1.13
N THR A 109 -19.41 -35.96 -1.30
CA THR A 109 -18.55 -35.56 -0.19
C THR A 109 -19.07 -34.24 0.38
N ALA A 110 -19.31 -34.17 1.69
CA ALA A 110 -19.61 -32.90 2.36
C ALA A 110 -18.37 -32.39 3.10
N LEU A 111 -18.11 -31.09 3.02
CA LEU A 111 -16.96 -30.44 3.63
C LEU A 111 -17.41 -29.13 4.28
N CYS A 112 -17.05 -28.91 5.54
CA CYS A 112 -17.33 -27.66 6.24
C CYS A 112 -16.20 -27.26 7.19
N PHE A 113 -16.13 -25.96 7.49
CA PHE A 113 -15.21 -25.40 8.46
C PHE A 113 -15.79 -25.53 9.86
N GLY A 114 -15.06 -26.21 10.74
CA GLY A 114 -15.34 -26.33 12.16
C GLY A 114 -14.62 -25.26 12.99
N ALA A 115 -15.04 -25.11 14.24
CA ALA A 115 -14.40 -24.19 15.19
C ALA A 115 -12.93 -24.58 15.47
N GLY A 116 -12.12 -23.58 15.83
CA GLY A 116 -10.71 -23.81 16.21
C GLY A 116 -9.81 -24.27 15.07
N GLY A 117 -10.13 -23.92 13.82
CA GLY A 117 -9.28 -24.23 12.67
C GLY A 117 -9.37 -25.69 12.18
N HIS A 118 -10.51 -26.34 12.38
CA HIS A 118 -10.72 -27.71 11.89
C HIS A 118 -11.52 -27.72 10.58
N LEU A 119 -11.26 -28.73 9.76
CA LEU A 119 -11.99 -29.03 8.53
C LEU A 119 -12.69 -30.38 8.73
N VAL A 120 -14.01 -30.38 8.66
CA VAL A 120 -14.83 -31.59 8.78
C VAL A 120 -15.11 -32.13 7.38
N LEU A 121 -14.71 -33.37 7.13
CA LEU A 121 -14.92 -34.07 5.86
C LEU A 121 -15.81 -35.28 6.09
N VAL A 122 -16.99 -35.30 5.48
CA VAL A 122 -17.87 -36.48 5.48
C VAL A 122 -17.62 -37.26 4.20
N CYS A 123 -17.08 -38.47 4.34
CA CYS A 123 -16.79 -39.31 3.20
C CYS A 123 -18.08 -39.83 2.52
N PRO A 124 -18.05 -40.04 1.20
CA PRO A 124 -19.03 -40.85 0.47
C PRO A 124 -19.31 -42.18 1.19
N HIS A 125 -20.57 -42.49 1.48
CA HIS A 125 -20.98 -43.74 2.14
C HIS A 125 -22.31 -44.26 1.56
N HIS A 126 -22.48 -45.59 1.46
CA HIS A 126 -23.74 -46.21 1.06
C HIS A 126 -24.57 -46.58 2.30
N PRO A 127 -25.66 -45.85 2.64
CA PRO A 127 -26.47 -46.18 3.82
C PRO A 127 -27.17 -47.55 3.72
N ALA A 128 -27.33 -48.10 2.51
CA ALA A 128 -27.91 -49.42 2.28
C ALA A 128 -27.04 -50.60 2.79
N GLU A 129 -25.73 -50.38 3.01
CA GLU A 129 -24.81 -51.41 3.51
C GLU A 129 -24.69 -51.41 5.05
N GLY A 130 -25.48 -50.58 5.74
CA GLY A 130 -25.50 -50.50 7.21
C GLY A 130 -24.25 -49.88 7.85
N GLN A 131 -23.29 -49.40 7.05
CA GLN A 131 -22.12 -48.69 7.55
C GLN A 131 -22.47 -47.24 7.90
N LEU A 132 -21.98 -46.79 9.06
CA LEU A 132 -22.06 -45.39 9.48
C LEU A 132 -21.16 -44.51 8.59
N PRO A 133 -21.56 -43.26 8.29
CA PRO A 133 -20.71 -42.31 7.59
C PRO A 133 -19.38 -42.11 8.32
N ARG A 134 -18.26 -42.32 7.61
CA ARG A 134 -16.94 -41.92 8.09
C ARG A 134 -16.83 -40.40 8.04
N VAL A 135 -16.66 -39.78 9.21
CA VAL A 135 -16.36 -38.36 9.36
C VAL A 135 -14.88 -38.23 9.75
N GLU A 136 -14.15 -37.42 8.99
CA GLU A 136 -12.76 -37.09 9.27
C GLU A 136 -12.65 -35.65 9.77
N LEU A 137 -11.78 -35.44 10.76
CA LEU A 137 -11.46 -34.14 11.32
C LEU A 137 -10.00 -33.85 10.98
N HIS A 138 -9.78 -32.88 10.10
CA HIS A 138 -8.44 -32.44 9.69
C HIS A 138 -8.12 -31.08 10.32
N SER A 139 -6.89 -30.89 10.80
CA SER A 139 -6.44 -29.56 11.24
C SER A 139 -6.02 -28.72 10.03
N LEU A 140 -6.53 -27.50 9.91
CA LEU A 140 -6.10 -26.56 8.87
C LEU A 140 -4.63 -26.17 9.02
N GLU A 141 -4.11 -26.10 10.25
CA GLU A 141 -2.69 -25.84 10.48
C GLU A 141 -1.82 -26.96 9.90
N ALA A 142 -2.25 -28.22 10.04
CA ALA A 142 -1.57 -29.37 9.44
C ALA A 142 -1.70 -29.41 7.91
N ILE A 143 -2.83 -28.97 7.36
CA ILE A 143 -3.04 -28.86 5.90
C ILE A 143 -2.20 -27.74 5.28
N LEU A 144 -2.10 -26.59 5.96
CA LEU A 144 -1.39 -25.39 5.51
C LEU A 144 0.09 -25.39 5.89
N HIS A 145 0.58 -26.42 6.58
CA HIS A 145 1.96 -26.52 7.04
C HIS A 145 2.95 -26.47 5.85
N GLY A 146 3.88 -25.50 5.87
CA GLY A 146 4.86 -25.29 4.79
C GLY A 146 4.31 -24.53 3.58
N THR A 147 3.18 -23.83 3.73
CA THR A 147 2.74 -22.79 2.77
C THR A 147 3.40 -21.46 3.09
N GLU A 148 3.79 -20.70 2.06
CA GLU A 148 4.45 -19.39 2.20
C GLU A 148 3.52 -18.39 2.92
N GLU A 149 2.21 -18.49 2.69
CA GLU A 149 1.20 -17.64 3.30
C GLU A 149 1.08 -17.87 4.82
N LEU A 150 1.22 -19.11 5.29
CA LEU A 150 1.21 -19.43 6.72
C LEU A 150 2.51 -18.96 7.39
N GLU A 151 3.66 -19.16 6.75
CA GLU A 151 4.95 -18.67 7.24
C GLU A 151 4.98 -17.13 7.31
N GLU A 152 4.43 -16.44 6.30
CA GLU A 152 4.25 -14.98 6.31
C GLU A 152 3.33 -14.52 7.45
N LEU A 153 2.21 -15.21 7.68
CA LEU A 153 1.28 -14.87 8.75
C LEU A 153 1.89 -15.10 10.15
N GLN A 154 2.63 -16.19 10.34
CA GLN A 154 3.33 -16.50 11.60
C GLN A 154 4.50 -15.55 11.87
N ALA A 155 5.18 -15.05 10.83
CA ALA A 155 6.25 -14.07 10.95
C ALA A 155 5.75 -12.66 11.31
N PHE A 156 4.46 -12.36 11.15
CA PHE A 156 3.88 -11.05 11.47
C PHE A 156 3.89 -10.81 12.99
N PRO A 157 4.34 -9.63 13.49
CA PRO A 157 4.55 -9.37 14.92
C PRO A 157 3.25 -9.09 15.71
N GLY A 158 2.19 -9.87 15.45
CA GLY A 158 0.92 -9.82 16.15
C GLY A 158 0.15 -8.48 16.01
N PRO A 159 -0.89 -8.26 16.83
CA PRO A 159 -1.61 -7.00 16.83
C PRO A 159 -0.69 -5.83 17.22
N LEU A 160 -0.49 -4.87 16.33
CA LEU A 160 0.49 -3.78 16.50
C LEU A 160 0.18 -2.80 17.64
N ALA A 161 -0.98 -2.94 18.29
CA ALA A 161 -1.42 -2.12 19.43
C ALA A 161 -1.15 -2.78 20.80
N ARG A 162 -0.41 -3.89 20.86
CA ARG A 162 -0.05 -4.60 22.11
C ARG A 162 1.01 -3.79 22.89
N GLU A 163 0.83 -3.66 24.21
CA GLU A 163 1.67 -2.79 25.07
C GLU A 163 3.13 -3.24 25.16
N ASP A 164 3.40 -4.53 24.95
CA ASP A 164 4.71 -5.19 25.01
C ASP A 164 5.45 -5.21 23.66
N LEU A 165 4.81 -4.81 22.56
CA LEU A 165 5.46 -4.77 21.25
C LEU A 165 6.30 -3.50 21.09
N HIS A 166 7.61 -3.62 20.89
CA HIS A 166 8.45 -2.47 20.68
C HIS A 166 8.50 -2.06 19.20
N LYS A 167 8.55 -0.75 18.96
CA LYS A 167 8.76 -0.14 17.62
C LYS A 167 9.98 -0.71 16.88
N VAL A 168 11.02 -1.17 17.60
CA VAL A 168 12.21 -1.79 17.01
C VAL A 168 11.86 -3.12 16.34
N ASP A 169 10.95 -3.91 16.92
CA ASP A 169 10.54 -5.21 16.38
C ASP A 169 9.76 -5.03 15.08
N VAL A 170 8.85 -4.05 15.04
CA VAL A 170 8.11 -3.66 13.82
C VAL A 170 9.04 -3.16 12.72
N MET A 171 10.03 -2.32 13.05
CA MET A 171 11.04 -1.88 12.08
C MET A 171 11.92 -3.04 11.58
N THR A 172 12.25 -4.00 12.45
CA THR A 172 13.04 -5.19 12.11
C THR A 172 12.26 -6.12 11.17
N PHE A 173 10.97 -6.35 11.45
CA PHE A 173 10.07 -7.09 10.55
C PHE A 173 9.99 -6.43 9.16
N CYS A 174 9.82 -5.11 9.10
CA CYS A 174 9.82 -4.38 7.82
C CYS A 174 11.16 -4.51 7.07
N GLN A 175 12.30 -4.49 7.79
CA GLN A 175 13.64 -4.71 7.20
C GLN A 175 13.82 -6.14 6.67
N GLN A 176 13.26 -7.14 7.36
CA GLN A 176 13.22 -8.51 6.86
C GLN A 176 12.40 -8.60 5.57
N LYS A 177 11.20 -8.00 5.53
CA LYS A 177 10.35 -7.94 4.31
C LYS A 177 11.02 -7.23 3.13
N ILE A 178 11.81 -6.18 3.37
CA ILE A 178 12.65 -5.54 2.33
C ILE A 178 13.71 -6.51 1.79
N SER A 179 14.29 -7.34 2.65
CA SER A 179 15.44 -8.19 2.33
C SER A 179 15.05 -9.51 1.66
N THR A 180 13.92 -10.10 2.02
CA THR A 180 13.48 -11.42 1.53
C THR A 180 12.20 -11.40 0.70
N GLY A 181 11.30 -10.44 0.90
CA GLY A 181 9.96 -10.40 0.29
C GLY A 181 9.81 -9.52 -0.96
N CYS A 182 10.91 -8.95 -1.48
CA CYS A 182 10.86 -7.99 -2.58
C CYS A 182 11.78 -8.41 -3.74
N ASP A 183 11.20 -8.81 -4.88
CA ASP A 183 11.97 -9.06 -6.11
C ASP A 183 12.42 -7.74 -6.77
N LEU A 184 13.65 -7.33 -6.46
CA LEU A 184 14.27 -6.11 -6.98
C LEU A 184 14.56 -6.15 -8.49
N SER A 185 14.39 -7.28 -9.18
CA SER A 185 14.52 -7.35 -10.64
C SER A 185 13.33 -6.70 -11.36
N THR A 186 12.13 -6.75 -10.75
CA THR A 186 10.92 -6.15 -11.31
C THR A 186 10.74 -4.70 -10.87
N GLN A 187 10.04 -3.88 -11.68
CA GLN A 187 9.61 -2.56 -11.24
C GLN A 187 8.73 -2.65 -9.99
N ARG A 188 7.81 -3.63 -9.97
CA ARG A 188 6.85 -3.86 -8.89
C ARG A 188 7.52 -4.16 -7.56
N GLY A 189 8.49 -5.09 -7.52
CA GLY A 189 9.23 -5.41 -6.30
C GLY A 189 10.15 -4.27 -5.84
N ARG A 190 10.68 -3.44 -6.76
CA ARG A 190 11.39 -2.20 -6.40
C ARG A 190 10.47 -1.14 -5.79
N ASP A 191 9.24 -0.99 -6.27
CA ASP A 191 8.27 -0.05 -5.71
C ASP A 191 7.67 -0.58 -4.38
N SER A 192 7.48 -1.90 -4.25
CA SER A 192 7.15 -2.58 -2.98
C SER A 192 8.26 -2.38 -1.93
N SER A 193 9.52 -2.56 -2.32
CA SER A 193 10.68 -2.31 -1.44
C SER A 193 10.72 -0.86 -0.94
N LEU A 194 10.44 0.12 -1.81
CA LEU A 194 10.29 1.52 -1.39
C LEU A 194 9.15 1.72 -0.39
N LEU A 195 8.02 1.04 -0.57
CA LEU A 195 6.86 1.13 0.32
C LEU A 195 7.20 0.61 1.73
N TRP A 196 7.92 -0.50 1.84
CA TRP A 196 8.43 -0.99 3.12
C TRP A 196 9.50 -0.07 3.73
N LYS A 197 10.42 0.48 2.92
CA LYS A 197 11.40 1.47 3.40
C LYS A 197 10.71 2.74 3.94
N LEU A 198 9.60 3.16 3.32
CA LEU A 198 8.75 4.26 3.79
C LEU A 198 8.10 3.94 5.15
N LEU A 199 7.58 2.74 5.34
CA LEU A 199 7.06 2.30 6.65
C LEU A 199 8.15 2.33 7.73
N VAL A 200 9.36 1.87 7.43
CA VAL A 200 10.50 1.98 8.36
C VAL A 200 10.79 3.44 8.71
N LEU A 201 10.76 4.35 7.73
CA LEU A 201 11.00 5.79 7.95
C LEU A 201 9.90 6.42 8.81
N LEU A 202 8.62 6.15 8.49
CA LEU A 202 7.45 6.59 9.26
C LEU A 202 7.51 6.11 10.71
N CYS A 203 7.77 4.81 10.93
CA CYS A 203 8.00 4.26 12.27
C CYS A 203 9.15 5.01 12.95
N ARG A 204 10.32 5.09 12.32
CA ARG A 204 11.53 5.73 12.87
C ARG A 204 11.29 7.16 13.33
N GLN A 205 10.55 7.95 12.55
CA GLN A 205 10.25 9.36 12.80
C GLN A 205 8.92 9.60 13.54
N ASN A 206 8.25 8.55 14.04
CA ASN A 206 6.95 8.63 14.73
C ASN A 206 5.87 9.37 13.89
N GLY A 207 5.86 9.17 12.58
CA GLY A 207 4.98 9.87 11.63
C GLY A 207 5.36 11.31 11.31
N SER A 208 6.28 11.94 12.06
CA SER A 208 6.68 13.33 11.88
C SER A 208 7.82 13.46 10.86
N MET A 209 7.51 13.29 9.56
CA MET A 209 8.52 13.30 8.49
C MET A 209 8.65 14.65 7.78
N VAL A 210 9.89 15.02 7.42
CA VAL A 210 10.17 16.13 6.50
C VAL A 210 10.25 15.57 5.08
N GLY A 211 9.69 16.29 4.10
CA GLY A 211 9.65 15.83 2.71
C GLY A 211 11.02 15.65 2.05
N SER A 212 12.07 16.26 2.62
CA SER A 212 13.48 16.01 2.29
C SER A 212 13.89 14.56 2.51
N ASP A 213 13.42 13.94 3.59
CA ASP A 213 13.86 12.63 4.05
C ASP A 213 13.23 11.54 3.18
N THR A 214 11.96 11.76 2.81
CA THR A 214 11.27 10.94 1.81
C THR A 214 11.87 11.12 0.42
N ALA A 215 12.28 12.33 0.05
CA ALA A 215 12.96 12.59 -1.21
C ALA A 215 14.34 11.93 -1.28
N GLU A 216 15.10 11.91 -0.18
CA GLU A 216 16.35 11.15 -0.09
C GLU A 216 16.07 9.65 -0.31
N LEU A 217 15.08 9.09 0.39
CA LEU A 217 14.65 7.69 0.20
C LEU A 217 14.29 7.37 -1.27
N LEU A 218 13.47 8.21 -1.91
CA LEU A 218 13.07 8.05 -3.32
C LEU A 218 14.30 8.08 -4.25
N MET A 219 15.27 8.94 -3.98
CA MET A 219 16.43 9.17 -4.85
C MET A 219 17.60 8.20 -4.62
N GLN A 220 17.62 7.42 -3.54
CA GLN A 220 18.68 6.44 -3.23
C GLN A 220 18.90 5.45 -4.39
N ASP A 221 17.82 4.82 -4.86
CA ASP A 221 17.91 3.81 -5.93
C ASP A 221 17.97 4.46 -7.33
N CYS A 222 17.44 5.68 -7.50
CA CYS A 222 17.46 6.42 -8.76
C CYS A 222 18.88 6.74 -9.26
N ARG A 223 19.87 6.87 -8.36
CA ARG A 223 21.28 7.13 -8.73
C ARG A 223 21.91 6.04 -9.61
N ARG A 224 21.29 4.86 -9.69
CA ARG A 224 21.75 3.73 -10.51
C ARG A 224 21.12 3.68 -11.91
N GLN A 225 20.04 4.44 -12.17
CA GLN A 225 19.15 4.19 -13.30
C GLN A 225 19.00 5.44 -14.17
N ASP A 226 20.08 5.71 -14.90
CA ASP A 226 20.26 6.75 -15.91
C ASP A 226 20.45 8.20 -15.42
N ARG A 227 21.47 8.83 -16.00
CA ARG A 227 21.68 10.27 -15.90
C ARG A 227 20.52 10.92 -16.65
N TYR A 228 19.90 11.97 -16.08
CA TYR A 228 19.02 12.85 -16.84
C TYR A 228 19.79 13.41 -18.03
N ARG A 229 19.65 12.75 -19.18
CA ARG A 229 20.23 13.20 -20.43
C ARG A 229 19.39 14.40 -20.83
N ARG A 230 19.80 15.58 -20.34
CA ARG A 230 19.41 16.88 -20.90
C ARG A 230 19.37 16.65 -22.40
N GLN A 231 18.20 16.80 -23.02
CA GLN A 231 18.14 16.76 -24.48
C GLN A 231 19.15 17.79 -24.95
N GLU A 232 20.13 17.35 -25.75
CA GLU A 232 20.94 18.27 -26.55
C GLU A 232 19.92 19.19 -27.25
N PRO A 233 19.84 20.49 -26.89
CA PRO A 233 18.84 21.37 -27.46
C PRO A 233 19.07 21.35 -28.96
N ALA A 234 18.07 20.87 -29.71
CA ALA A 234 18.20 20.31 -31.06
C ALA A 234 19.35 20.97 -31.83
N ALA A 235 20.45 20.25 -31.98
CA ALA A 235 21.74 20.85 -32.25
C ALA A 235 21.76 21.58 -33.60
N ASN A 236 21.54 22.90 -33.54
CA ASN A 236 22.27 23.82 -34.38
C ASN A 236 23.74 23.64 -34.00
N LEU A 237 24.40 22.73 -34.73
CA LEU A 237 25.80 22.36 -34.58
C LEU A 237 26.66 23.62 -34.43
N LEU A 238 27.27 23.78 -33.26
CA LEU A 238 28.55 24.46 -33.03
C LEU A 238 28.94 24.20 -31.58
N GLY A 239 29.69 23.13 -31.36
CA GLY A 239 30.25 22.82 -30.04
C GLY A 239 31.31 23.85 -29.67
N MET A 240 31.24 24.41 -28.46
CA MET A 240 32.33 25.21 -27.92
C MET A 240 33.40 24.27 -27.37
N ALA A 241 34.45 24.07 -28.16
CA ALA A 241 35.79 23.92 -27.60
C ALA A 241 36.37 25.33 -27.43
N ASP A 242 37.00 25.57 -26.29
CA ASP A 242 37.59 26.87 -25.96
C ASP A 242 38.91 27.11 -26.73
N ASP A 243 39.34 28.38 -26.69
CA ASP A 243 40.67 28.89 -27.03
C ASP A 243 41.11 29.05 -28.51
N GLU A 244 41.68 30.25 -28.75
CA GLU A 244 42.65 30.62 -29.80
C GLU A 244 42.37 30.33 -31.30
N TRP A 245 41.48 31.11 -31.94
CA TRP A 245 41.75 31.54 -33.33
C TRP A 245 41.15 32.90 -33.73
N ALA A 246 41.77 33.99 -33.27
CA ALA A 246 41.51 35.32 -33.81
C ALA A 246 42.27 35.55 -35.14
N GLN A 247 41.86 34.91 -36.25
CA GLN A 247 42.37 35.28 -37.58
C GLN A 247 41.52 34.83 -38.79
N ARG A 248 41.22 35.82 -39.65
CA ARG A 248 40.84 35.71 -41.08
C ARG A 248 39.44 35.13 -41.41
N GLN A 249 38.49 36.02 -41.65
CA GLN A 249 37.45 35.78 -42.67
C GLN A 249 38.04 36.10 -44.07
N PRO A 250 37.95 35.20 -45.05
CA PRO A 250 37.96 35.55 -46.46
C PRO A 250 36.54 35.94 -46.90
N LEU A 251 36.40 37.04 -47.64
CA LEU A 251 35.17 37.30 -48.40
C LEU A 251 35.07 36.26 -49.54
N ASP A 252 33.97 35.54 -49.62
CA ASP A 252 33.66 34.72 -50.80
C ASP A 252 33.01 35.61 -51.87
N LEU A 253 33.81 35.98 -52.88
CA LEU A 253 33.49 37.02 -53.87
C LEU A 253 32.93 36.46 -55.20
N ILE A 254 32.60 35.16 -55.27
CA ILE A 254 32.37 34.46 -56.54
C ILE A 254 30.97 33.81 -56.65
N THR A 255 30.27 33.55 -55.55
CA THR A 255 29.03 32.74 -55.54
C THR A 255 27.72 33.51 -55.32
N GLY A 256 27.74 34.72 -54.76
CA GLY A 256 26.56 35.60 -54.66
C GLY A 256 25.43 35.16 -53.72
N GLU A 257 25.48 33.93 -53.20
CA GLU A 257 24.58 33.46 -52.15
C GLU A 257 25.14 33.83 -50.78
N LEU A 258 24.41 34.71 -50.08
CA LEU A 258 24.70 35.07 -48.70
C LEU A 258 24.52 33.81 -47.83
N PRO A 259 25.53 33.35 -47.06
CA PRO A 259 25.31 32.29 -46.09
C PRO A 259 24.20 32.73 -45.13
N PRO A 260 23.34 31.81 -44.65
CA PRO A 260 22.27 32.18 -43.74
C PRO A 260 22.86 32.93 -42.55
N VAL A 261 22.49 34.21 -42.42
CA VAL A 261 23.07 35.10 -41.40
C VAL A 261 22.58 34.61 -40.05
N VAL A 262 23.37 33.74 -39.43
CA VAL A 262 23.23 33.40 -38.02
C VAL A 262 23.51 34.68 -37.25
N GLU A 263 22.45 35.37 -36.83
CA GLU A 263 22.57 36.58 -36.01
C GLU A 263 23.45 36.25 -34.80
N THR A 264 24.58 36.95 -34.67
CA THR A 264 25.50 36.75 -33.55
C THR A 264 24.82 37.16 -32.25
N GLN A 265 25.19 36.56 -31.13
CA GLN A 265 24.63 36.89 -29.81
C GLN A 265 24.67 38.41 -29.50
N ALA A 266 25.71 39.10 -29.97
CA ALA A 266 25.83 40.56 -29.90
C ALA A 266 24.72 41.29 -30.69
N GLN A 267 24.44 40.89 -31.93
CA GLN A 267 23.38 41.49 -32.77
C GLN A 267 21.98 41.23 -32.20
N ILE A 268 21.74 40.03 -31.66
CA ILE A 268 20.47 39.67 -31.01
C ILE A 268 20.22 40.58 -29.80
N VAL A 269 21.25 40.80 -28.96
CA VAL A 269 21.19 41.70 -27.79
C VAL A 269 21.11 43.18 -28.21
N GLU A 270 21.79 43.60 -29.28
CA GLU A 270 21.70 44.97 -29.80
C GLU A 270 20.26 45.28 -30.25
N LYS A 271 19.60 44.35 -30.95
CA LYS A 271 18.22 44.46 -31.42
C LYS A 271 17.22 44.45 -30.26
N PHE A 272 17.44 43.61 -29.24
CA PHE A 272 16.70 43.67 -27.97
C PHE A 272 16.83 45.05 -27.31
N THR A 273 18.05 45.58 -27.23
CA THR A 273 18.36 46.88 -26.62
C THR A 273 17.70 48.04 -27.38
N LYS A 274 17.73 48.02 -28.73
CA LYS A 274 17.01 48.99 -29.57
C LYS A 274 15.50 48.98 -29.31
N LEU A 275 14.87 47.82 -29.18
CA LEU A 275 13.45 47.72 -28.84
C LEU A 275 13.13 48.32 -27.46
N LEU A 276 14.05 48.19 -26.50
CA LEU A 276 13.91 48.83 -25.18
C LEU A 276 14.14 50.35 -25.21
N TYR A 277 15.06 50.87 -26.03
CA TYR A 277 15.24 52.32 -26.22
C TYR A 277 13.95 53.00 -26.70
N TYR A 278 13.19 52.36 -27.59
CA TYR A 278 11.89 52.85 -28.04
C TYR A 278 10.71 52.48 -27.10
N GLY A 279 10.99 52.00 -25.88
CA GLY A 279 9.98 51.67 -24.87
C GLY A 279 9.11 50.44 -25.19
N ARG A 280 9.43 49.68 -26.25
CA ARG A 280 8.59 48.59 -26.78
C ARG A 280 8.78 47.27 -26.01
N LYS A 281 8.54 47.31 -24.69
CA LYS A 281 8.80 46.19 -23.76
C LYS A 281 8.18 44.85 -24.21
N LYS A 282 6.97 44.85 -24.79
CA LYS A 282 6.30 43.64 -25.30
C LYS A 282 7.02 43.05 -26.53
N GLU A 283 7.43 43.88 -27.48
CA GLU A 283 8.19 43.43 -28.67
C GLU A 283 9.59 42.93 -28.27
N ALA A 284 10.28 43.65 -27.38
CA ALA A 284 11.56 43.24 -26.81
C ALA A 284 11.46 41.87 -26.12
N LEU A 285 10.39 41.62 -25.36
CA LEU A 285 10.16 40.36 -24.68
C LEU A 285 9.94 39.18 -25.64
N VAL A 286 9.08 39.35 -26.65
CA VAL A 286 8.86 38.34 -27.71
C VAL A 286 10.16 38.07 -28.48
N TRP A 287 10.95 39.11 -28.76
CA TRP A 287 12.26 39.00 -29.40
C TRP A 287 13.25 38.19 -28.55
N ALA A 288 13.33 38.46 -27.24
CA ALA A 288 14.20 37.74 -26.32
C ALA A 288 13.85 36.26 -26.22
N MET A 289 12.56 35.91 -26.14
CA MET A 289 12.10 34.51 -26.05
C MET A 289 12.43 33.71 -27.32
N ARG A 290 12.21 34.29 -28.51
CA ARG A 290 12.52 33.64 -29.79
C ARG A 290 13.99 33.30 -29.93
N ASN A 291 14.87 34.16 -29.43
CA ASN A 291 16.32 34.02 -29.50
C ASN A 291 16.95 33.46 -28.21
N GLN A 292 16.18 32.74 -27.39
CA GLN A 292 16.67 32.06 -26.18
C GLN A 292 17.36 32.95 -25.14
N LEU A 293 17.14 34.28 -25.16
CA LEU A 293 17.66 35.24 -24.18
C LEU A 293 16.87 35.19 -22.85
N TRP A 294 16.68 33.98 -22.30
CA TRP A 294 15.78 33.73 -21.18
C TRP A 294 16.09 34.53 -19.92
N GLY A 295 17.37 34.76 -19.60
CA GLY A 295 17.75 35.63 -18.47
C GLY A 295 17.21 37.05 -18.61
N HIS A 296 17.32 37.65 -19.80
CA HIS A 296 16.77 38.97 -20.11
C HIS A 296 15.23 38.96 -20.11
N ALA A 297 14.62 37.92 -20.69
CA ALA A 297 13.16 37.79 -20.76
C ALA A 297 12.51 37.60 -19.38
N LEU A 298 13.06 36.71 -18.54
CA LEU A 298 12.59 36.45 -17.18
C LEU A 298 12.79 37.69 -16.28
N PHE A 299 13.96 38.35 -16.36
CA PHE A 299 14.20 39.59 -15.62
C PHE A 299 13.21 40.70 -16.03
N LEU A 300 13.09 40.98 -17.33
CA LEU A 300 12.19 42.03 -17.84
C LEU A 300 10.74 41.75 -17.45
N SER A 301 10.26 40.52 -17.64
CA SER A 301 8.87 40.15 -17.31
C SER A 301 8.57 40.13 -15.81
N SER A 302 9.56 39.85 -14.94
CA SER A 302 9.41 39.98 -13.48
C SER A 302 9.11 41.42 -13.02
N LYS A 303 9.41 42.42 -13.86
CA LYS A 303 9.11 43.85 -13.65
C LYS A 303 7.93 44.35 -14.48
N MET A 304 7.19 43.44 -15.12
CA MET A 304 5.92 43.72 -15.80
C MET A 304 4.76 43.21 -14.93
N ASP A 305 3.75 42.57 -15.51
CA ASP A 305 2.63 41.99 -14.79
C ASP A 305 2.79 40.46 -14.58
N PRO A 306 2.13 39.87 -13.57
CA PRO A 306 2.25 38.43 -13.28
C PRO A 306 1.82 37.50 -14.43
N ARG A 307 0.91 37.92 -15.31
CA ARG A 307 0.47 37.09 -16.45
C ARG A 307 1.57 37.02 -17.50
N THR A 308 2.20 38.16 -17.80
CA THR A 308 3.39 38.22 -18.67
C THR A 308 4.54 37.38 -18.11
N TYR A 309 4.85 37.47 -16.81
CA TYR A 309 5.87 36.62 -16.19
C TYR A 309 5.53 35.13 -16.30
N SER A 310 4.29 34.72 -15.98
CA SER A 310 3.85 33.32 -16.08
C SER A 310 3.91 32.79 -17.52
N TRP A 311 3.61 33.63 -18.52
CA TRP A 311 3.73 33.28 -19.94
C TRP A 311 5.19 33.05 -20.36
N VAL A 312 6.11 33.94 -19.97
CA VAL A 312 7.55 33.79 -20.25
C VAL A 312 8.12 32.57 -19.55
N LEU A 313 7.76 32.34 -18.28
CA LEU A 313 8.17 31.16 -17.51
C LEU A 313 7.61 29.86 -18.11
N THR A 314 6.38 29.87 -18.63
CA THR A 314 5.84 28.72 -19.39
C THR A 314 6.65 28.47 -20.67
N GLY A 315 7.02 29.54 -21.39
CA GLY A 315 7.90 29.44 -22.57
C GLY A 315 9.26 28.86 -22.22
N PHE A 316 9.90 29.34 -21.15
CA PHE A 316 11.19 28.82 -20.68
C PHE A 316 11.11 27.36 -20.25
N THR A 317 10.09 26.98 -19.46
CA THR A 317 9.96 25.57 -19.04
C THR A 317 9.74 24.64 -20.22
N SER A 318 9.08 25.09 -21.29
CA SER A 318 8.90 24.30 -22.52
C SER A 318 10.19 24.04 -23.31
N THR A 319 11.32 24.71 -23.02
CA THR A 319 12.63 24.38 -23.61
C THR A 319 13.42 23.35 -22.81
N LEU A 320 12.96 22.96 -21.63
CA LEU A 320 13.52 21.85 -20.85
C LEU A 320 12.95 20.52 -21.39
N ALA A 321 13.61 19.41 -21.10
CA ALA A 321 13.05 18.09 -21.42
C ALA A 321 11.74 17.88 -20.64
N THR A 322 10.73 17.28 -21.27
CA THR A 322 9.39 17.06 -20.67
C THR A 322 9.46 16.33 -19.32
N ASN A 323 10.41 15.39 -19.18
CA ASN A 323 10.60 14.55 -18.01
C ASN A 323 11.61 15.14 -17.01
N ASP A 324 12.06 16.38 -17.20
CA ASP A 324 13.00 17.03 -16.29
C ASP A 324 12.29 17.37 -14.97
N PRO A 325 12.77 16.91 -13.80
CA PRO A 325 12.21 17.30 -12.50
C PRO A 325 12.22 18.82 -12.27
N LEU A 326 13.06 19.59 -12.98
CA LEU A 326 13.00 21.05 -13.00
C LEU A 326 11.70 21.58 -13.63
N GLN A 327 11.13 20.94 -14.66
CA GLN A 327 9.80 21.31 -15.16
C GLN A 327 8.74 21.14 -14.07
N THR A 328 8.81 20.05 -13.30
CA THR A 328 7.90 19.79 -12.17
C THR A 328 7.97 20.89 -11.13
N LEU A 329 9.18 21.29 -10.73
CA LEU A 329 9.39 22.38 -9.77
C LEU A 329 8.82 23.71 -10.30
N PHE A 330 9.17 24.11 -11.53
CA PHE A 330 8.72 25.39 -12.08
C PHE A 330 7.21 25.44 -12.35
N GLN A 331 6.58 24.31 -12.70
CA GLN A 331 5.11 24.22 -12.83
C GLN A 331 4.42 24.37 -11.47
N LEU A 332 4.94 23.71 -10.42
CA LEU A 332 4.44 23.84 -9.05
C LEU A 332 4.58 25.27 -8.52
N MET A 333 5.76 25.89 -8.69
CA MET A 333 6.02 27.30 -8.35
C MET A 333 5.13 28.28 -9.14
N SER A 334 4.63 27.87 -10.31
CA SER A 334 3.69 28.66 -11.12
C SER A 334 2.23 28.51 -10.67
N GLY A 335 1.96 27.77 -9.59
CA GLY A 335 0.59 27.51 -9.11
C GLY A 335 -0.21 26.60 -10.04
N ARG A 336 0.45 25.61 -10.68
CA ARG A 336 -0.20 24.62 -11.57
C ARG A 336 0.17 23.21 -11.13
N ILE A 337 -0.75 22.26 -11.31
CA ILE A 337 -0.44 20.83 -11.15
C ILE A 337 0.57 20.45 -12.25
N PRO A 338 1.73 19.85 -11.88
CA PRO A 338 2.73 19.45 -12.86
C PRO A 338 2.21 18.43 -13.86
N GLN A 339 2.64 18.50 -15.12
CA GLN A 339 2.29 17.51 -16.15
C GLN A 339 2.81 16.11 -15.80
N ALA A 340 3.92 16.01 -15.07
CA ALA A 340 4.40 14.77 -14.49
C ALA A 340 3.31 14.08 -13.66
N ALA A 341 2.62 14.80 -12.77
CA ALA A 341 1.57 14.24 -11.93
C ALA A 341 0.35 13.71 -12.72
N LEU A 342 0.14 14.16 -13.96
CA LEU A 342 -0.94 13.68 -14.82
C LEU A 342 -0.52 12.47 -15.68
N CYS A 343 0.78 12.33 -15.96
CA CYS A 343 1.28 11.42 -16.98
C CYS A 343 2.38 10.43 -16.50
N CYS A 344 2.79 10.48 -15.23
CA CYS A 344 3.80 9.59 -14.63
C CYS A 344 3.56 8.11 -14.94
N GLY A 345 4.63 7.34 -15.14
CA GLY A 345 4.58 5.92 -15.48
C GLY A 345 4.17 5.62 -16.93
N ASP A 346 4.13 6.62 -17.82
CA ASP A 346 4.15 6.36 -19.27
C ASP A 346 5.59 6.07 -19.71
N ALA A 347 5.77 5.26 -20.77
CA ALA A 347 7.07 5.02 -21.38
C ALA A 347 7.72 6.33 -21.87
N THR A 348 6.91 7.35 -22.18
CA THR A 348 7.40 8.68 -22.55
C THR A 348 7.83 9.54 -21.37
N TRP A 349 7.32 9.29 -20.14
CA TRP A 349 7.55 10.13 -18.95
C TRP A 349 8.60 9.58 -18.00
N GLY A 350 8.83 8.26 -17.98
CA GLY A 350 9.87 7.63 -17.18
C GLY A 350 9.51 7.50 -15.69
N ASP A 351 10.53 7.56 -14.83
CA ASP A 351 10.41 7.31 -13.39
C ASP A 351 9.62 8.41 -12.67
N TRP A 352 8.69 8.01 -11.80
CA TRP A 352 7.84 8.89 -11.00
C TRP A 352 8.54 9.42 -9.74
N ARG A 353 9.52 8.68 -9.22
CA ARG A 353 10.21 8.96 -7.95
C ARG A 353 10.85 10.35 -7.89
N PRO A 354 11.52 10.86 -8.94
CA PRO A 354 12.16 12.18 -8.91
C PRO A 354 11.15 13.33 -8.91
N HIS A 355 10.03 13.16 -9.61
CA HIS A 355 8.95 14.12 -9.63
C HIS A 355 8.28 14.22 -8.25
N LEU A 356 8.03 13.08 -7.58
CA LEU A 356 7.55 13.09 -6.20
C LEU A 356 8.58 13.71 -5.23
N ALA A 357 9.86 13.36 -5.36
CA ALA A 357 10.93 13.89 -4.52
C ALA A 357 11.00 15.44 -4.57
N VAL A 358 10.82 16.02 -5.76
CA VAL A 358 10.69 17.48 -5.94
C VAL A 358 9.47 18.03 -5.22
N MET A 359 8.29 17.43 -5.42
CA MET A 359 7.02 17.88 -4.83
C MET A 359 7.01 17.80 -3.29
N LEU A 360 7.65 16.77 -2.71
CA LEU A 360 7.74 16.60 -1.25
C LEU A 360 8.76 17.55 -0.62
N SER A 361 9.95 17.70 -1.22
CA SER A 361 11.00 18.59 -0.69
C SER A 361 10.64 20.06 -0.82
N ASN A 362 10.06 20.44 -1.97
CA ASN A 362 9.80 21.83 -2.32
C ASN A 362 8.34 22.17 -2.06
N LYS A 363 7.97 22.29 -0.77
CA LYS A 363 6.65 22.81 -0.33
C LYS A 363 6.53 24.32 -0.61
N VAL A 364 6.60 24.71 -1.89
CA VAL A 364 6.59 26.10 -2.33
C VAL A 364 5.17 26.50 -2.73
N GLY A 365 4.58 27.44 -1.99
CA GLY A 365 3.28 28.02 -2.28
C GLY A 365 2.11 27.30 -1.61
N ASP A 366 1.08 26.97 -2.38
CA ASP A 366 -0.17 26.42 -1.87
C ASP A 366 -0.04 24.93 -1.49
N THR A 367 -0.16 24.64 -0.19
CA THR A 367 -0.13 23.27 0.35
C THR A 367 -1.24 22.39 -0.22
N GLU A 368 -2.42 22.95 -0.49
CA GLU A 368 -3.55 22.20 -1.08
C GLU A 368 -3.30 21.90 -2.57
N LEU A 369 -2.61 22.79 -3.30
CA LEU A 369 -2.14 22.46 -4.65
C LEU A 369 -1.12 21.32 -4.63
N ASN A 370 -0.16 21.34 -3.70
CA ASN A 370 0.83 20.27 -3.61
C ASN A 370 0.19 18.93 -3.23
N HIS A 371 -0.70 18.92 -2.23
CA HIS A 371 -1.50 17.76 -1.83
C HIS A 371 -2.28 17.19 -3.03
N ARG A 372 -3.07 18.02 -3.73
CA ARG A 372 -3.78 17.59 -4.95
C ARG A 372 -2.86 17.06 -6.04
N ALA A 373 -1.67 17.64 -6.23
CA ALA A 373 -0.72 17.17 -7.22
C ALA A 373 -0.16 15.78 -6.86
N ILE A 374 0.20 15.53 -5.60
CA ILE A 374 0.66 14.21 -5.13
C ILE A 374 -0.45 13.17 -5.29
N VAL A 375 -1.68 13.51 -4.90
CA VAL A 375 -2.86 12.66 -5.07
C VAL A 375 -3.14 12.35 -6.54
N THR A 376 -3.06 13.35 -7.43
CA THR A 376 -3.26 13.19 -8.88
C THR A 376 -2.23 12.24 -9.48
N MET A 377 -0.97 12.31 -9.03
CA MET A 377 0.08 11.38 -9.43
C MET A 377 -0.18 9.95 -8.96
N GLY A 378 -0.70 9.79 -7.74
CA GLY A 378 -1.17 8.49 -7.26
C GLY A 378 -2.32 7.93 -8.11
N ASP A 379 -3.33 8.76 -8.43
CA ASP A 379 -4.45 8.37 -9.29
C ASP A 379 -3.96 7.98 -10.71
N ALA A 380 -2.98 8.69 -11.27
CA ALA A 380 -2.36 8.38 -12.55
C ALA A 380 -1.56 7.05 -12.51
N LEU A 381 -0.74 6.82 -11.50
CA LEU A 381 0.01 5.57 -11.30
C LEU A 381 -0.92 4.37 -11.09
N ALA A 382 -1.99 4.54 -10.32
CA ALA A 382 -3.01 3.52 -10.09
C ALA A 382 -3.74 3.14 -11.39
N SER A 383 -4.03 4.12 -12.26
CA SER A 383 -4.66 3.87 -13.57
C SER A 383 -3.81 2.97 -14.50
N LYS A 384 -2.49 2.94 -14.28
CA LYS A 384 -1.50 2.16 -15.04
C LYS A 384 -1.14 0.83 -14.36
N GLY A 385 -1.76 0.51 -13.23
CA GLY A 385 -1.49 -0.71 -12.46
C GLY A 385 -0.26 -0.66 -11.56
N ALA A 386 0.40 0.49 -11.40
CA ALA A 386 1.51 0.68 -10.47
C ALA A 386 0.99 0.95 -9.04
N VAL A 387 0.40 -0.08 -8.43
CA VAL A 387 -0.33 0.00 -7.15
C VAL A 387 0.57 0.46 -6.01
N GLU A 388 1.77 -0.11 -5.90
CA GLU A 388 2.72 0.15 -4.83
C GLU A 388 3.22 1.60 -4.87
N ALA A 389 3.51 2.11 -6.08
CA ALA A 389 3.88 3.50 -6.32
C ALA A 389 2.71 4.48 -6.06
N ALA A 390 1.49 4.11 -6.45
CA ALA A 390 0.30 4.90 -6.14
C ALA A 390 0.04 5.00 -4.63
N HIS A 391 0.16 3.89 -3.92
CA HIS A 391 0.00 3.84 -2.46
C HIS A 391 1.09 4.62 -1.73
N PHE A 392 2.32 4.64 -2.26
CA PHE A 392 3.38 5.56 -1.77
C PHE A 392 2.93 7.02 -1.86
N CYS A 393 2.37 7.44 -3.01
CA CYS A 393 1.86 8.80 -3.19
C CYS A 393 0.70 9.10 -2.22
N TYR A 394 -0.24 8.16 -2.03
CA TYR A 394 -1.37 8.33 -1.11
C TYR A 394 -0.94 8.44 0.36
N LEU A 395 0.02 7.64 0.81
CA LEU A 395 0.60 7.77 2.15
C LEU A 395 1.28 9.13 2.35
N MET A 396 2.04 9.61 1.35
CA MET A 396 2.71 10.92 1.42
C MET A 396 1.77 12.13 1.24
N ALA A 397 0.49 11.87 0.98
CA ALA A 397 -0.58 12.86 0.92
C ALA A 397 -1.60 12.69 2.07
N ASP A 398 -1.29 11.88 3.10
CA ASP A 398 -2.16 11.60 4.24
C ASP A 398 -3.59 11.12 3.85
N VAL A 399 -3.71 10.41 2.72
CA VAL A 399 -4.98 9.88 2.23
C VAL A 399 -5.42 8.72 3.14
N PRO A 400 -6.64 8.76 3.71
CA PRO A 400 -7.10 7.74 4.65
C PRO A 400 -7.30 6.38 3.97
N PHE A 401 -7.15 5.31 4.76
CA PHE A 401 -7.56 3.96 4.38
C PHE A 401 -9.09 3.87 4.35
N GLY A 402 -9.61 3.33 3.25
CA GLY A 402 -11.02 3.07 3.03
C GLY A 402 -11.41 1.60 3.20
N TYR A 403 -12.63 1.26 2.81
CA TYR A 403 -13.16 -0.10 2.98
C TYR A 403 -13.00 -0.95 1.71
N PHE A 404 -12.74 -2.25 1.89
CA PHE A 404 -12.71 -3.19 0.77
C PHE A 404 -14.10 -3.25 0.08
N GLY A 405 -14.11 -3.13 -1.25
CA GLY A 405 -15.33 -3.04 -2.06
C GLY A 405 -15.80 -1.61 -2.37
N ALA A 406 -15.38 -0.60 -1.61
CA ALA A 406 -15.67 0.80 -1.90
C ALA A 406 -14.77 1.31 -3.04
N LYS A 407 -15.29 1.26 -4.28
CA LYS A 407 -14.53 1.64 -5.49
C LYS A 407 -14.07 3.10 -5.53
N ALA A 408 -14.75 3.98 -4.78
CA ALA A 408 -14.41 5.39 -4.65
C ALA A 408 -13.08 5.60 -3.89
N ASP A 409 -12.79 4.72 -2.92
CA ASP A 409 -11.61 4.84 -2.08
C ASP A 409 -10.34 4.61 -2.90
N ARG A 410 -9.24 5.22 -2.46
CA ARG A 410 -7.94 5.15 -3.15
C ARG A 410 -7.06 4.01 -2.67
N MET A 411 -7.21 3.60 -1.42
CA MET A 411 -6.43 2.57 -0.76
C MET A 411 -7.28 1.91 0.32
N ALA A 412 -7.24 0.58 0.42
CA ALA A 412 -7.91 -0.19 1.49
C ALA A 412 -6.94 -1.15 2.19
N LEU A 413 -6.07 -1.82 1.41
CA LEU A 413 -4.94 -2.59 1.91
C LEU A 413 -3.66 -2.14 1.18
N LEU A 414 -2.57 -2.00 1.92
CA LEU A 414 -1.29 -1.55 1.37
C LEU A 414 -0.75 -2.56 0.34
N GLY A 415 -0.10 -2.08 -0.73
CA GLY A 415 0.37 -2.90 -1.86
C GLY A 415 -0.71 -3.62 -2.70
N SER A 416 -1.99 -3.57 -2.33
CA SER A 416 -3.04 -4.41 -2.92
C SER A 416 -4.10 -3.61 -3.70
N SER A 417 -4.44 -4.04 -4.91
CA SER A 417 -5.51 -3.40 -5.69
C SER A 417 -6.89 -3.88 -5.25
N HIS A 418 -7.66 -3.01 -4.59
CA HIS A 418 -9.08 -3.25 -4.28
C HIS A 418 -10.03 -2.94 -5.44
N ARG A 419 -9.51 -2.42 -6.57
CA ARG A 419 -10.28 -2.11 -7.78
C ARG A 419 -10.33 -3.25 -8.79
N GLY A 420 -9.39 -4.20 -8.72
CA GLY A 420 -9.48 -5.47 -9.44
C GLY A 420 -10.60 -6.36 -8.91
N ARG A 421 -11.15 -7.25 -9.74
CA ARG A 421 -11.98 -8.35 -9.21
C ARG A 421 -11.09 -9.26 -8.37
N CYS A 422 -11.63 -9.81 -7.29
CA CYS A 422 -10.98 -10.89 -6.55
C CYS A 422 -10.55 -12.00 -7.52
N PRO A 423 -9.28 -12.48 -7.47
CA PRO A 423 -8.83 -13.63 -8.28
C PRO A 423 -9.64 -14.90 -8.03
N TRP A 424 -10.30 -14.96 -6.88
CA TRP A 424 -11.29 -15.95 -6.48
C TRP A 424 -12.71 -15.42 -6.71
N PRO A 425 -13.25 -15.47 -7.95
CA PRO A 425 -14.68 -15.39 -8.12
C PRO A 425 -15.27 -16.67 -7.54
N TRP A 426 -15.84 -16.57 -6.34
CA TRP A 426 -16.81 -17.55 -5.86
C TRP A 426 -18.04 -17.47 -6.79
N GLN A 427 -17.92 -18.08 -7.97
CA GLN A 427 -19.07 -18.47 -8.76
C GLN A 427 -19.75 -19.57 -7.96
N GLY A 428 -20.71 -19.17 -7.11
CA GLY A 428 -21.69 -20.12 -6.59
C GLY A 428 -22.23 -20.89 -7.78
N ALA A 429 -22.16 -22.23 -7.71
CA ALA A 429 -22.50 -23.11 -8.81
C ALA A 429 -23.99 -22.96 -9.13
N GLY A 430 -24.28 -22.04 -10.06
CA GLY A 430 -25.63 -21.77 -10.53
C GLY A 430 -26.20 -23.05 -11.14
N THR A 431 -27.28 -23.52 -10.52
CA THR A 431 -28.04 -24.69 -10.96
C THR A 431 -28.36 -24.65 -12.45
N ARG A 432 -28.08 -25.76 -13.12
CA ARG A 432 -28.65 -26.17 -14.41
C ARG A 432 -29.21 -27.57 -14.26
#